data_AF-A0A8H7LHP4-F1
#
_entry.id   AF-A0A8H7LHP4-F1
#
_cell.length_a   1.000
_cell.length_b   1.000
_cell.length_c   1.000
_cell.angle_alpha   90.00
_cell.angle_beta   90.00
_cell.angle_gamma   90.00
#
_symmetry.space_group_name_H-M   'P 1'
#
loop_
_entity.id
_entity.type
_entity.pdbx_description
1 polymer ?
#
loop_
_entity_poly.entity_id
_entity_poly.type
_entity_poly.pdbx_seq_one_letter_code
_entity_poly.pdbx_strand_id
1 'polypeptide(L)'
;MQDLESTLNDLSSSLETLSTLNEGEPPLELDTESSEALVTWKSSTLKILERLENVLNREAAALSLAERARVISLAAVFIGQDNFTNEACRAVAQGKSQSRSTTRPTEVLQGCLGSIDTVDRAVATRVLNDYIKPLFQASVHPGVHLDTGRMKHNAISVQSMYDEQPWKVKGSGSWNILVWVLWSINENDIEILWPLIIPPLLTLLDDYKSTYKIRGVEVTNALLKKAPSSLLRRTGVDELLFKSLRGALQNLTSDSSPELLCTAMPCYLTLVDLVLPNDDLNRYAKLTELITDVIIPGWLYASSRVDVMVASVSALSLVVQALGSGSIRFLKAIIPQLTENLTPKEFSPVQKTRELQIASAKCMLLVMVNARPRIPYWRVRILDSILRCWVDIGESKPGDIEIDHGELRECLMSIFRELLTTSGNLLRKLKGVAVKDSGAHHVGREMTDLPEG
;
A
#
# COMPACT_ATOMS: atom_id res chain seq x y z
N MET A 1 -13.45 -22.99 33.22
CA MET A 1 -14.71 -22.62 32.50
C MET A 1 -15.39 -21.35 33.04
N GLN A 2 -15.83 -21.26 34.30
CA GLN A 2 -16.50 -20.05 34.81
C GLN A 2 -15.60 -18.79 34.79
N ASP A 3 -14.29 -18.97 34.99
CA ASP A 3 -13.29 -17.88 34.90
C ASP A 3 -13.03 -17.44 33.45
N LEU A 4 -13.07 -18.36 32.49
CA LEU A 4 -12.97 -18.05 31.07
C LEU A 4 -14.19 -17.24 30.60
N GLU A 5 -15.40 -17.68 30.93
CA GLU A 5 -16.62 -16.98 30.55
C GLU A 5 -16.69 -15.58 31.17
N SER A 6 -16.31 -15.44 32.44
CA SER A 6 -16.16 -14.13 33.09
C SER A 6 -15.18 -13.24 32.33
N THR A 7 -14.00 -13.75 31.97
CA THR A 7 -12.97 -12.94 31.30
C THR A 7 -13.39 -12.55 29.88
N LEU A 8 -14.09 -13.44 29.16
CA LEU A 8 -14.65 -13.13 27.83
C LEU A 8 -15.78 -12.10 27.90
N ASN A 9 -16.62 -12.14 28.95
CA ASN A 9 -17.63 -11.11 29.19
C ASN A 9 -16.98 -9.75 29.51
N ASP A 10 -15.94 -9.73 30.34
CA ASP A 10 -15.19 -8.52 30.68
C ASP A 10 -14.56 -7.89 29.42
N LEU A 11 -13.97 -8.72 28.54
CA LEU A 11 -13.38 -8.24 27.29
C LEU A 11 -14.43 -7.75 26.28
N SER A 12 -15.57 -8.44 26.18
CA SER A 12 -16.70 -8.01 25.36
C SER A 12 -17.23 -6.66 25.82
N SER A 13 -17.44 -6.49 27.13
CA SER A 13 -17.84 -5.21 27.73
C SER A 13 -16.81 -4.12 27.46
N SER A 14 -15.51 -4.43 27.55
CA SER A 14 -14.46 -3.47 27.19
C SER A 14 -14.57 -3.00 25.73
N LEU A 15 -14.80 -3.91 24.78
CA LEU A 15 -15.00 -3.53 23.37
C LEU A 15 -16.30 -2.73 23.14
N GLU A 16 -17.36 -3.00 23.90
CA GLU A 16 -18.57 -2.15 23.87
C GLU A 16 -18.27 -0.74 24.38
N THR A 17 -17.51 -0.60 25.48
CA THR A 17 -17.12 0.73 25.98
C THR A 17 -16.29 1.50 24.96
N LEU A 18 -15.40 0.83 24.20
CA LEU A 18 -14.63 1.46 23.12
C LEU A 18 -15.54 2.17 22.11
N SER A 19 -16.68 1.55 21.76
CA SER A 19 -17.66 2.10 20.82
C SER A 19 -18.40 3.34 21.36
N THR A 20 -18.32 3.59 22.67
CA THR A 20 -18.99 4.70 23.36
C THR A 20 -18.04 5.80 23.83
N LEU A 21 -16.72 5.62 23.70
CA LEU A 21 -15.72 6.54 24.22
C LEU A 21 -15.76 7.95 23.59
N ASN A 22 -16.42 8.13 22.46
CA ASN A 22 -16.50 9.41 21.75
C ASN A 22 -17.90 9.70 21.22
N GLU A 23 -18.90 9.69 22.11
CA GLU A 23 -20.29 10.08 21.77
C GLU A 23 -20.94 9.26 20.63
N GLY A 24 -20.39 8.08 20.33
CA GLY A 24 -20.85 7.19 19.26
C GLY A 24 -20.08 7.31 17.94
N GLU A 25 -19.03 8.13 17.86
CA GLU A 25 -18.14 8.16 16.70
C GLU A 25 -17.29 6.87 16.59
N PRO A 26 -16.94 6.46 15.36
CA PRO A 26 -16.15 5.25 15.16
C PRO A 26 -14.74 5.34 15.79
N PRO A 27 -14.27 4.31 16.52
CA PRO A 27 -12.97 4.33 17.19
C PRO A 27 -11.75 4.60 16.30
N LEU A 28 -11.83 4.24 15.01
CA LEU A 28 -10.77 4.53 14.03
C LEU A 28 -10.62 6.01 13.67
N GLU A 29 -11.63 6.82 14.00
CA GLU A 29 -11.72 8.23 13.66
C GLU A 29 -11.45 9.14 14.86
N LEU A 30 -11.06 8.55 16.00
CA LEU A 30 -10.72 9.30 17.21
C LEU A 30 -9.51 10.21 16.94
N ASP A 31 -9.71 11.51 17.12
CA ASP A 31 -8.66 12.51 17.13
C ASP A 31 -7.70 12.28 18.31
N THR A 32 -6.47 12.76 18.17
CA THR A 32 -5.43 12.65 19.21
C THR A 32 -5.82 13.29 20.56
N GLU A 33 -6.88 14.10 20.61
CA GLU A 33 -7.43 14.70 21.84
C GLU A 33 -8.16 13.69 22.75
N SER A 34 -8.61 12.53 22.24
CA SER A 34 -9.21 11.45 23.06
C SER A 34 -8.18 10.65 23.89
N SER A 35 -6.94 11.13 24.01
CA SER A 35 -5.77 10.37 24.47
C SER A 35 -5.93 9.79 25.88
N GLU A 36 -6.40 10.54 26.87
CA GLU A 36 -6.39 10.04 28.26
C GLU A 36 -7.41 8.92 28.50
N ALA A 37 -8.63 9.06 27.98
CA ALA A 37 -9.67 8.04 28.07
C ALA A 37 -9.28 6.79 27.27
N LEU A 38 -8.74 6.97 26.05
CA LEU A 38 -8.28 5.87 25.21
C LEU A 38 -7.06 5.15 25.81
N VAL A 39 -6.11 5.89 26.39
CA VAL A 39 -4.94 5.32 27.08
C VAL A 39 -5.38 4.53 28.32
N THR A 40 -6.30 5.09 29.10
CA THR A 40 -6.88 4.40 30.27
C THR A 40 -7.58 3.10 29.83
N TRP A 41 -8.41 3.18 28.79
CA TRP A 41 -9.10 2.02 28.21
C TRP A 41 -8.12 0.95 27.71
N LYS A 42 -7.06 1.34 26.98
CA LYS A 42 -6.01 0.43 26.51
C LYS A 42 -5.34 -0.30 27.66
N SER A 43 -5.00 0.44 28.74
CA SER A 43 -4.35 -0.14 29.92
C SER A 43 -5.24 -1.13 30.67
N SER A 44 -6.55 -0.84 30.75
CA SER A 44 -7.54 -1.73 31.35
C SER A 44 -7.72 -2.99 30.51
N THR A 45 -7.89 -2.81 29.19
CA THR A 45 -8.07 -3.90 28.23
C THR A 45 -6.86 -4.83 28.17
N LEU A 46 -5.64 -4.28 28.26
CA LEU A 46 -4.42 -5.07 28.32
C LEU A 46 -4.43 -6.04 29.50
N LYS A 47 -4.83 -5.59 30.69
CA LYS A 47 -4.93 -6.45 31.88
C LYS A 47 -5.95 -7.57 31.70
N ILE A 48 -7.08 -7.28 31.03
CA ILE A 48 -8.10 -8.28 30.71
C ILE A 48 -7.55 -9.31 29.72
N LEU A 49 -6.82 -8.87 28.68
CA LEU A 49 -6.15 -9.75 27.72
C LEU A 49 -5.09 -10.64 28.39
N GLU A 50 -4.27 -10.10 29.30
CA GLU A 50 -3.29 -10.87 30.07
C GLU A 50 -3.98 -11.91 30.97
N ARG A 51 -5.11 -11.57 31.59
CA ARG A 51 -5.93 -12.53 32.33
C ARG A 51 -6.45 -13.64 31.40
N LEU A 52 -6.94 -13.28 30.21
CA LEU A 52 -7.42 -14.23 29.22
C LEU A 52 -6.32 -15.20 28.78
N GLU A 53 -5.13 -14.69 28.46
CA GLU A 53 -3.95 -15.50 28.11
C GLU A 53 -3.62 -16.51 29.21
N ASN A 54 -3.60 -16.06 30.47
CA ASN A 54 -3.33 -16.93 31.63
C ASN A 54 -4.38 -18.03 31.82
N VAL A 55 -5.66 -17.72 31.58
CA VAL A 55 -6.74 -18.72 31.65
C VAL A 55 -6.62 -19.72 30.51
N LEU A 56 -6.38 -19.25 29.28
CA LEU A 56 -6.20 -20.09 28.11
C LEU A 56 -5.01 -21.04 28.27
N ASN A 57 -3.88 -20.58 28.80
CA ASN A 57 -2.71 -21.42 29.04
C ASN A 57 -2.96 -22.56 30.06
N ARG A 58 -4.02 -22.47 30.87
CA ARG A 58 -4.44 -23.52 31.80
C ARG A 58 -5.49 -24.46 31.22
N GLU A 59 -6.40 -23.94 30.39
CA GLU A 59 -7.62 -24.64 29.95
C GLU A 59 -7.71 -24.90 28.42
N ALA A 60 -6.68 -24.57 27.63
CA ALA A 60 -6.72 -24.57 26.16
C ALA A 60 -7.24 -25.88 25.53
N ALA A 61 -6.84 -27.04 26.04
CA ALA A 61 -7.18 -28.34 25.45
C ALA A 61 -8.66 -28.74 25.58
N ALA A 62 -9.47 -28.02 26.37
CA ALA A 62 -10.86 -28.38 26.68
C ALA A 62 -11.90 -27.43 26.04
N LEU A 63 -11.47 -26.45 25.23
CA LEU A 63 -12.35 -25.42 24.67
C LEU A 63 -13.34 -26.00 23.65
N SER A 64 -14.62 -25.73 23.85
CA SER A 64 -15.66 -26.02 22.86
C SER A 64 -15.53 -25.15 21.61
N LEU A 65 -16.16 -25.57 20.52
CA LEU A 65 -16.18 -24.82 19.26
C LEU A 65 -16.74 -23.39 19.43
N ALA A 66 -17.75 -23.21 20.29
CA ALA A 66 -18.32 -21.89 20.56
C ALA A 66 -17.36 -20.99 21.34
N GLU A 67 -16.67 -21.55 22.33
CA GLU A 67 -15.67 -20.81 23.12
C GLU A 67 -14.46 -20.44 22.25
N ARG A 68 -13.96 -21.35 21.42
CA ARG A 68 -12.88 -21.05 20.45
C ARG A 68 -13.26 -19.89 19.54
N ALA A 69 -14.46 -19.92 18.94
CA ALA A 69 -14.94 -18.85 18.07
C ALA A 69 -15.05 -17.51 18.82
N ARG A 70 -15.53 -17.53 20.07
CA ARG A 70 -15.68 -16.34 20.91
C ARG A 70 -14.34 -15.73 21.34
N VAL A 71 -13.35 -16.56 21.67
CA VAL A 71 -11.99 -16.09 21.97
C VAL A 71 -11.41 -15.40 20.74
N ILE A 72 -11.56 -16.01 19.56
CA ILE A 72 -11.08 -15.43 18.29
C ILE A 72 -11.75 -14.08 18.01
N SER A 73 -13.08 -14.00 18.12
CA SER A 73 -13.82 -12.78 17.81
C SER A 73 -13.44 -11.59 18.70
N LEU A 74 -12.92 -11.85 19.92
CA LEU A 74 -12.54 -10.80 20.86
C LEU A 74 -11.02 -10.52 20.84
N ALA A 75 -10.18 -11.54 20.79
CA ALA A 75 -8.73 -11.38 20.81
C ALA A 75 -8.16 -10.93 19.46
N ALA A 76 -8.73 -11.39 18.33
CA ALA A 76 -8.24 -11.02 17.00
C ALA A 76 -8.45 -9.54 16.67
N VAL A 77 -9.30 -8.82 17.40
CA VAL A 77 -9.47 -7.35 17.27
C VAL A 77 -8.15 -6.60 17.44
N PHE A 78 -7.22 -7.11 18.27
CA PHE A 78 -6.00 -6.40 18.66
C PHE A 78 -4.80 -6.65 17.76
N ILE A 79 -4.94 -7.45 16.70
CA ILE A 79 -3.79 -7.86 15.87
C ILE A 79 -3.30 -6.81 14.86
N GLY A 80 -4.07 -5.75 14.61
CA GLY A 80 -3.79 -4.70 13.61
C GLY A 80 -3.08 -3.47 14.18
N GLN A 81 -2.67 -2.50 13.36
CA GLN A 81 -1.93 -1.30 13.79
C GLN A 81 -2.87 -0.09 14.05
N ASP A 82 -4.09 -0.38 14.50
CA ASP A 82 -5.11 0.66 14.69
C ASP A 82 -4.81 1.56 15.89
N ASN A 83 -5.35 2.79 15.85
CA ASN A 83 -5.19 3.78 16.92
C ASN A 83 -5.69 3.29 18.29
N PHE A 84 -6.68 2.39 18.34
CA PHE A 84 -7.21 1.81 19.58
C PHE A 84 -6.40 0.62 20.11
N THR A 85 -5.45 0.06 19.36
CA THR A 85 -4.55 -0.99 19.85
C THR A 85 -3.12 -0.47 20.03
N ASN A 86 -2.26 -1.28 20.64
CA ASN A 86 -0.85 -0.99 20.82
C ASN A 86 -0.02 -2.27 20.77
N GLU A 87 1.30 -2.13 20.79
CA GLU A 87 2.21 -3.27 20.69
C GLU A 87 2.05 -4.26 21.85
N ALA A 88 1.71 -3.80 23.06
CA ALA A 88 1.47 -4.68 24.19
C ALA A 88 0.22 -5.56 24.00
N CYS A 89 -0.92 -4.97 23.61
CA CYS A 89 -2.15 -5.71 23.32
C CYS A 89 -1.94 -6.71 22.18
N ARG A 90 -1.22 -6.30 21.12
CA ARG A 90 -0.87 -7.18 20.00
C ARG A 90 -0.02 -8.36 20.45
N ALA A 91 1.00 -8.11 21.27
CA ALA A 91 1.90 -9.14 21.76
C ALA A 91 1.17 -10.19 22.61
N VAL A 92 0.20 -9.78 23.43
CA VAL A 92 -0.62 -10.72 24.22
C VAL A 92 -1.62 -11.47 23.32
N ALA A 93 -2.22 -10.79 22.34
CA ALA A 93 -3.19 -11.40 21.44
C ALA A 93 -2.56 -12.46 20.50
N GLN A 94 -1.43 -12.16 19.87
CA GLN A 94 -0.77 -13.07 18.90
C GLN A 94 0.32 -13.94 19.51
N GLY A 95 0.91 -13.51 20.63
CA GLY A 95 2.15 -14.06 21.19
C GLY A 95 3.36 -13.18 20.83
N LYS A 96 4.41 -13.26 21.64
CA LYS A 96 5.63 -12.46 21.43
C LYS A 96 6.46 -13.06 20.29
N SER A 97 6.46 -12.44 19.11
CA SER A 97 7.48 -12.68 18.08
C SER A 97 8.57 -11.62 18.18
N GLN A 98 9.61 -11.87 19.00
CA GLN A 98 10.75 -10.96 19.04
C GLN A 98 11.62 -11.10 17.79
N SER A 99 11.79 -9.99 17.07
CA SER A 99 12.81 -9.81 16.04
C SER A 99 14.21 -10.04 16.63
N ARG A 100 15.01 -10.84 15.92
CA ARG A 100 16.42 -11.24 16.17
C ARG A 100 17.23 -10.26 17.04
N SER A 101 17.54 -10.68 18.27
CA SER A 101 18.86 -10.45 18.87
C SER A 101 19.33 -11.72 19.58
N THR A 102 20.64 -11.96 19.49
CA THR A 102 21.34 -13.22 19.70
C THR A 102 21.34 -13.73 21.14
N THR A 103 21.50 -15.07 21.26
CA THR A 103 22.04 -15.82 22.42
C THR A 103 21.13 -16.07 23.64
N ARG A 104 19.98 -16.74 23.46
CA ARG A 104 19.41 -17.68 24.46
C ARG A 104 18.31 -18.56 23.82
N PRO A 105 18.11 -19.82 24.26
CA PRO A 105 16.97 -20.63 23.82
C PRO A 105 15.69 -19.93 24.27
N THR A 106 14.92 -19.46 23.30
CA THR A 106 13.82 -18.53 23.52
C THR A 106 12.54 -19.33 23.71
N GLU A 107 11.90 -19.23 24.88
CA GLU A 107 10.54 -19.73 25.09
C GLU A 107 9.59 -18.88 24.22
N VAL A 108 9.02 -19.50 23.18
CA VAL A 108 7.94 -18.88 22.39
C VAL A 108 6.73 -18.81 23.31
N LEU A 109 6.48 -17.64 23.90
CA LEU A 109 5.27 -17.41 24.67
C LEU A 109 4.08 -17.40 23.70
N GLN A 110 3.24 -18.43 23.81
CA GLN A 110 2.02 -18.63 23.05
C GLN A 110 0.97 -17.62 23.56
N GLY A 111 0.60 -16.65 22.71
CA GLY A 111 -0.43 -15.66 23.06
C GLY A 111 -1.85 -16.22 22.93
N CYS A 112 -2.88 -15.41 23.23
CA CYS A 112 -4.28 -15.84 23.29
C CYS A 112 -4.74 -16.62 22.04
N LEU A 113 -4.40 -16.13 20.84
CA LEU A 113 -4.76 -16.76 19.57
C LEU A 113 -3.87 -17.96 19.25
N GLY A 114 -2.64 -17.96 19.74
CA GLY A 114 -1.72 -19.09 19.63
C GLY A 114 -2.16 -20.27 20.48
N SER A 115 -2.78 -20.04 21.64
CA SER A 115 -3.31 -21.08 22.54
C SER A 115 -4.51 -21.83 21.95
N ILE A 116 -5.10 -21.30 20.87
CA ILE A 116 -6.16 -21.97 20.12
C ILE A 116 -5.48 -22.86 19.07
N ASP A 117 -5.73 -24.16 19.14
CA ASP A 117 -5.28 -25.14 18.14
C ASP A 117 -5.71 -24.75 16.72
N THR A 118 -5.16 -25.46 15.71
CA THR A 118 -5.46 -25.29 14.28
C THR A 118 -6.91 -24.88 14.03
N VAL A 119 -7.09 -23.70 13.44
CA VAL A 119 -8.41 -23.15 13.14
C VAL A 119 -9.04 -24.01 12.06
N ASP A 120 -9.94 -24.90 12.49
CA ASP A 120 -10.72 -25.70 11.57
C ASP A 120 -11.81 -24.85 10.90
N ARG A 121 -12.31 -25.36 9.78
CA ARG A 121 -13.40 -24.73 9.01
C ARG A 121 -14.62 -24.43 9.85
N ALA A 122 -14.96 -25.26 10.84
CA ALA A 122 -16.18 -25.09 11.61
C ALA A 122 -16.06 -23.88 12.56
N VAL A 123 -14.90 -23.69 13.19
CA VAL A 123 -14.58 -22.50 13.98
C VAL A 123 -14.56 -21.26 13.08
N ALA A 124 -13.88 -21.30 11.94
CA ALA A 124 -13.82 -20.16 11.02
C ALA A 124 -15.22 -19.76 10.50
N THR A 125 -16.04 -20.75 10.12
CA THR A 125 -17.43 -20.53 9.70
C THR A 125 -18.22 -19.85 10.81
N ARG A 126 -18.06 -20.30 12.06
CA ARG A 126 -18.76 -19.73 13.20
C ARG A 126 -18.32 -18.30 13.49
N VAL A 127 -17.02 -18.02 13.49
CA VAL A 127 -16.48 -16.65 13.66
C VAL A 127 -17.09 -15.72 12.62
N LEU A 128 -17.03 -16.11 11.35
CA LEU A 128 -17.50 -15.28 10.25
C LEU A 128 -19.03 -15.11 10.24
N ASN A 129 -19.80 -16.16 10.56
CA ASN A 129 -21.25 -16.11 10.48
C ASN A 129 -21.91 -15.50 11.73
N ASP A 130 -21.39 -15.76 12.93
CA ASP A 130 -22.01 -15.33 14.18
C ASP A 130 -21.53 -13.93 14.60
N TYR A 131 -20.30 -13.54 14.25
CA TYR A 131 -19.68 -12.30 14.73
C TYR A 131 -19.39 -11.27 13.64
N ILE A 132 -19.03 -11.69 12.42
CA ILE A 132 -18.70 -10.75 11.33
C ILE A 132 -19.92 -10.41 10.49
N LYS A 133 -20.57 -11.42 9.90
CA LYS A 133 -21.71 -11.23 8.98
C LYS A 133 -22.78 -10.27 9.53
N PRO A 134 -23.23 -10.36 10.80
CA PRO A 134 -24.28 -9.48 11.32
C PRO A 134 -23.88 -8.00 11.32
N LEU A 135 -22.59 -7.68 11.46
CA LEU A 135 -22.10 -6.30 11.47
C LEU A 135 -22.25 -5.61 10.10
N PHE A 136 -22.21 -6.39 9.01
CA PHE A 136 -22.21 -5.87 7.64
C PHE A 136 -23.57 -6.02 6.93
N GLN A 137 -24.57 -6.65 7.56
CA GLN A 137 -25.89 -6.90 6.96
C GLN A 137 -26.66 -5.62 6.60
N ALA A 138 -26.42 -4.53 7.31
CA ALA A 138 -27.02 -3.23 7.02
C ALA A 138 -26.27 -2.45 5.91
N SER A 139 -25.00 -2.80 5.62
CA SER A 139 -24.12 -2.07 4.68
C SER A 139 -23.68 -2.97 3.52
N VAL A 140 -24.65 -3.56 2.83
CA VAL A 140 -24.39 -4.55 1.79
C VAL A 140 -23.79 -3.90 0.55
N HIS A 141 -22.64 -4.41 0.11
CA HIS A 141 -22.03 -3.96 -1.14
C HIS A 141 -22.90 -4.34 -2.36
N PRO A 142 -23.32 -3.37 -3.20
CA PRO A 142 -24.34 -3.62 -4.24
C PRO A 142 -23.83 -4.48 -5.41
N GLY A 143 -22.50 -4.57 -5.57
CA GLY A 143 -21.85 -5.36 -6.62
C GLY A 143 -21.68 -6.84 -6.32
N VAL A 144 -22.18 -7.36 -5.19
CA VAL A 144 -21.97 -8.77 -4.80
C VAL A 144 -23.26 -9.46 -4.35
N HIS A 145 -23.38 -10.74 -4.70
CA HIS A 145 -24.39 -11.64 -4.16
C HIS A 145 -23.99 -12.13 -2.77
N LEU A 146 -24.75 -11.74 -1.74
CA LEU A 146 -24.47 -12.10 -0.34
C LEU A 146 -24.34 -13.61 -0.09
N ASP A 147 -25.16 -14.43 -0.75
CA ASP A 147 -25.17 -15.88 -0.51
C ASP A 147 -24.01 -16.62 -1.18
N THR A 148 -23.41 -16.03 -2.22
CA THR A 148 -22.36 -16.70 -3.02
C THR A 148 -21.01 -15.98 -3.02
N GLY A 149 -20.96 -14.71 -2.59
CA GLY A 149 -19.78 -13.87 -2.70
C GLY A 149 -19.35 -13.58 -4.15
N ARG A 150 -20.22 -13.81 -5.14
CA ARG A 150 -19.94 -13.58 -6.57
C ARG A 150 -20.33 -12.19 -7.02
N MET A 151 -19.68 -11.70 -8.07
CA MET A 151 -20.04 -10.44 -8.71
C MET A 151 -21.50 -10.45 -9.19
N LYS A 152 -22.17 -9.32 -8.98
CA LYS A 152 -23.49 -9.00 -9.51
C LYS A 152 -23.36 -7.96 -10.63
N HIS A 153 -23.72 -8.32 -11.86
CA HIS A 153 -23.61 -7.44 -13.04
C HIS A 153 -24.61 -6.26 -13.04
N ASN A 154 -25.76 -6.39 -12.37
CA ASN A 154 -26.82 -5.37 -12.30
C ASN A 154 -26.96 -4.82 -10.88
N ALA A 155 -25.90 -4.22 -10.36
CA ALA A 155 -25.91 -3.57 -9.05
C ALA A 155 -26.85 -2.35 -9.07
N ILE A 156 -27.85 -2.33 -8.19
CA ILE A 156 -28.74 -1.17 -7.98
C ILE A 156 -28.12 -0.30 -6.89
N SER A 157 -28.20 1.03 -7.07
CA SER A 157 -27.84 2.16 -6.19
C SER A 157 -26.88 1.90 -5.03
N VAL A 158 -25.72 2.57 -5.06
CA VAL A 158 -24.72 2.61 -3.97
C VAL A 158 -25.22 3.29 -2.69
N GLN A 159 -26.37 3.97 -2.73
CA GLN A 159 -26.86 4.77 -1.61
C GLN A 159 -27.11 3.92 -0.35
N SER A 160 -27.67 2.71 -0.51
CA SER A 160 -28.00 1.83 0.62
C SER A 160 -26.78 1.33 1.39
N MET A 161 -25.58 1.39 0.81
CA MET A 161 -24.34 0.98 1.48
C MET A 161 -23.91 1.97 2.57
N TYR A 162 -24.34 3.22 2.46
CA TYR A 162 -23.90 4.32 3.32
C TYR A 162 -24.96 4.78 4.32
N ASP A 163 -26.18 4.24 4.27
CA ASP A 163 -27.29 4.65 5.15
C ASP A 163 -27.06 4.21 6.61
N GLU A 164 -26.83 2.91 6.84
CA GLU A 164 -26.55 2.36 8.18
C GLU A 164 -25.25 1.57 8.17
N GLN A 165 -24.26 2.01 8.97
CA GLN A 165 -22.91 1.41 9.03
C GLN A 165 -22.53 0.93 10.45
N PRO A 166 -23.29 -0.03 11.04
CA PRO A 166 -23.07 -0.47 12.43
C PRO A 166 -21.70 -1.11 12.65
N TRP A 167 -21.09 -1.68 11.60
CA TRP A 167 -19.73 -2.23 11.65
C TRP A 167 -18.65 -1.19 12.01
N LYS A 168 -18.87 0.10 11.77
CA LYS A 168 -17.89 1.15 12.11
C LYS A 168 -17.78 1.39 13.62
N VAL A 169 -18.90 1.23 14.33
CA VAL A 169 -19.01 1.49 15.77
C VAL A 169 -18.92 0.18 16.56
N LYS A 170 -19.85 -0.74 16.29
CA LYS A 170 -19.96 -2.04 17.00
C LYS A 170 -18.95 -3.07 16.52
N GLY A 171 -18.42 -2.90 15.30
CA GLY A 171 -17.51 -3.83 14.63
C GLY A 171 -16.06 -3.38 14.61
N SER A 172 -15.63 -2.60 15.60
CA SER A 172 -14.26 -2.09 15.68
C SER A 172 -13.24 -3.23 15.69
N GLY A 173 -12.32 -3.24 14.73
CA GLY A 173 -11.34 -4.31 14.53
C GLY A 173 -11.89 -5.56 13.84
N SER A 174 -13.10 -5.54 13.29
CA SER A 174 -13.64 -6.65 12.48
C SER A 174 -12.77 -7.00 11.27
N TRP A 175 -12.09 -6.02 10.68
CA TRP A 175 -11.08 -6.24 9.64
C TRP A 175 -9.88 -7.05 10.13
N ASN A 176 -9.45 -6.86 11.38
CA ASN A 176 -8.37 -7.64 11.99
C ASN A 176 -8.79 -9.10 12.17
N ILE A 177 -10.06 -9.33 12.53
CA ILE A 177 -10.64 -10.69 12.59
C ILE A 177 -10.63 -11.33 11.20
N LEU A 178 -11.07 -10.60 10.15
CA LEU A 178 -11.04 -11.09 8.77
C LEU A 178 -9.62 -11.47 8.32
N VAL A 179 -8.63 -10.59 8.58
CA VAL A 179 -7.21 -10.83 8.27
C VAL A 179 -6.70 -12.07 9.01
N TRP A 180 -6.99 -12.19 10.31
CA TRP A 180 -6.56 -13.32 11.11
C TRP A 180 -7.18 -14.63 10.62
N VAL A 181 -8.48 -14.65 10.34
CA VAL A 181 -9.17 -15.84 9.79
C VAL A 181 -8.53 -16.24 8.47
N LEU A 182 -8.29 -15.28 7.57
CA LEU A 182 -7.61 -15.54 6.29
C LEU A 182 -6.22 -16.13 6.48
N TRP A 183 -5.42 -15.68 7.44
CA TRP A 183 -4.09 -16.27 7.69
C TRP A 183 -4.19 -17.70 8.23
N SER A 184 -5.18 -17.96 9.08
CA SER A 184 -5.31 -19.20 9.84
C SER A 184 -6.01 -20.34 9.10
N ILE A 185 -6.89 -20.05 8.13
CA ILE A 185 -7.61 -21.11 7.39
C ILE A 185 -6.73 -21.87 6.40
N ASN A 186 -7.13 -23.12 6.13
CA ASN A 186 -6.58 -23.92 5.05
C ASN A 186 -7.04 -23.35 3.69
N GLU A 187 -6.17 -23.42 2.68
CA GLU A 187 -6.49 -22.99 1.31
C GLU A 187 -7.71 -23.74 0.73
N ASN A 188 -7.93 -24.99 1.13
CA ASN A 188 -9.09 -25.77 0.67
C ASN A 188 -10.44 -25.27 1.20
N ASP A 189 -10.44 -24.51 2.29
CA ASP A 189 -11.68 -24.01 2.92
C ASP A 189 -12.10 -22.63 2.37
N ILE A 190 -11.22 -21.94 1.62
CA ILE A 190 -11.48 -20.56 1.16
C ILE A 190 -12.73 -20.43 0.29
N GLU A 191 -12.99 -21.40 -0.59
CA GLU A 191 -14.17 -21.36 -1.47
C GLU A 191 -15.47 -21.52 -0.68
N ILE A 192 -15.45 -22.29 0.41
CA ILE A 192 -16.62 -22.50 1.28
C ILE A 192 -16.90 -21.23 2.09
N LEU A 193 -15.85 -20.57 2.59
CA LEU A 193 -15.96 -19.36 3.40
C LEU A 193 -16.13 -18.09 2.56
N TRP A 194 -15.95 -18.18 1.24
CA TRP A 194 -16.01 -17.09 0.27
C TRP A 194 -17.22 -16.15 0.46
N PRO A 195 -18.47 -16.64 0.60
CA PRO A 195 -19.64 -15.77 0.73
C PRO A 195 -19.64 -14.94 2.02
N LEU A 196 -18.91 -15.35 3.05
CA LEU A 196 -18.81 -14.65 4.32
C LEU A 196 -17.66 -13.63 4.35
N ILE A 197 -16.66 -13.78 3.47
CA ILE A 197 -15.45 -12.94 3.44
C ILE A 197 -15.60 -11.79 2.43
N ILE A 198 -16.09 -12.07 1.22
CA ILE A 198 -16.10 -11.09 0.13
C ILE A 198 -16.98 -9.87 0.42
N PRO A 199 -18.23 -10.01 0.92
CA PRO A 199 -19.07 -8.84 1.15
C PRO A 199 -18.46 -7.86 2.17
N PRO A 200 -18.02 -8.28 3.38
CA PRO A 200 -17.34 -7.38 4.30
C PRO A 200 -16.06 -6.74 3.74
N LEU A 201 -15.25 -7.51 3.00
CA LEU A 201 -14.03 -7.01 2.37
C LEU A 201 -14.33 -5.86 1.41
N LEU A 202 -15.28 -6.05 0.50
CA LEU A 202 -15.63 -5.01 -0.48
C LEU A 202 -16.33 -3.83 0.18
N THR A 203 -17.16 -4.04 1.20
CA THR A 203 -17.73 -2.94 1.98
C THR A 203 -16.65 -2.06 2.61
N LEU A 204 -15.57 -2.66 3.14
CA LEU A 204 -14.42 -1.91 3.67
C LEU A 204 -13.66 -1.17 2.56
N LEU A 205 -13.34 -1.86 1.47
CA LEU A 205 -12.52 -1.34 0.37
C LEU A 205 -13.21 -0.22 -0.42
N ASP A 206 -14.55 -0.26 -0.52
CA ASP A 206 -15.38 0.74 -1.19
C ASP A 206 -16.01 1.77 -0.24
N ASP A 207 -15.61 1.80 1.04
CA ASP A 207 -16.02 2.87 1.96
C ASP A 207 -15.51 4.24 1.48
N TYR A 208 -16.23 5.31 1.77
CA TYR A 208 -15.84 6.66 1.36
C TYR A 208 -14.65 7.21 2.17
N LYS A 209 -14.44 6.74 3.42
CA LYS A 209 -13.31 7.15 4.24
C LYS A 209 -12.09 6.28 3.98
N SER A 210 -10.94 6.94 3.79
CA SER A 210 -9.68 6.29 3.44
C SER A 210 -9.16 5.33 4.51
N THR A 211 -9.42 5.61 5.79
CA THR A 211 -9.02 4.75 6.91
C THR A 211 -9.56 3.33 6.77
N TYR A 212 -10.85 3.19 6.43
CA TYR A 212 -11.46 1.89 6.17
C TYR A 212 -11.00 1.27 4.84
N LYS A 213 -10.77 2.10 3.82
CA LYS A 213 -10.18 1.60 2.56
C LYS A 213 -8.83 0.92 2.81
N ILE A 214 -7.96 1.51 3.64
CA ILE A 214 -6.66 0.90 4.01
C ILE A 214 -6.87 -0.49 4.61
N ARG A 215 -7.83 -0.65 5.53
CA ARG A 215 -8.17 -1.95 6.11
C ARG A 215 -8.77 -2.92 5.08
N GLY A 216 -9.58 -2.42 4.16
CA GLY A 216 -10.04 -3.20 3.00
C GLY A 216 -8.88 -3.72 2.14
N VAL A 217 -7.84 -2.90 1.92
CA VAL A 217 -6.62 -3.29 1.22
C VAL A 217 -5.84 -4.35 2.01
N GLU A 218 -5.73 -4.22 3.33
CA GLU A 218 -5.07 -5.22 4.19
C GLU A 218 -5.78 -6.58 4.13
N VAL A 219 -7.11 -6.59 4.22
CA VAL A 219 -7.92 -7.80 4.08
C VAL A 219 -7.75 -8.38 2.67
N THR A 220 -7.70 -7.54 1.65
CA THR A 220 -7.45 -7.95 0.26
C THR A 220 -6.07 -8.61 0.13
N ASN A 221 -5.02 -8.02 0.69
CA ASN A 221 -3.68 -8.61 0.69
C ASN A 221 -3.65 -9.98 1.39
N ALA A 222 -4.39 -10.15 2.50
CA ALA A 222 -4.52 -11.44 3.15
C ALA A 222 -5.27 -12.45 2.26
N LEU A 223 -6.33 -12.02 1.57
CA LEU A 223 -7.10 -12.85 0.65
C LEU A 223 -6.25 -13.32 -0.53
N LEU A 224 -5.48 -12.44 -1.18
CA LEU A 224 -4.67 -12.78 -2.36
C LEU A 224 -3.58 -13.81 -2.07
N LYS A 225 -3.14 -13.92 -0.82
CA LYS A 225 -2.18 -14.97 -0.38
C LYS A 225 -2.82 -16.35 -0.23
N LYS A 226 -4.15 -16.44 -0.16
CA LYS A 226 -4.90 -17.70 0.06
C LYS A 226 -5.78 -18.10 -1.10
N ALA A 227 -6.34 -17.13 -1.82
CA ALA A 227 -7.31 -17.36 -2.87
C ALA A 227 -6.60 -17.83 -4.16
N PRO A 228 -6.97 -18.98 -4.73
CA PRO A 228 -6.43 -19.37 -6.02
C PRO A 228 -6.95 -18.44 -7.13
N SER A 229 -6.12 -18.17 -8.13
CA SER A 229 -6.46 -17.27 -9.24
C SER A 229 -7.71 -17.69 -10.01
N SER A 230 -7.98 -19.00 -10.10
CA SER A 230 -9.18 -19.56 -10.73
C SER A 230 -10.47 -19.20 -9.99
N LEU A 231 -10.44 -19.11 -8.66
CA LEU A 231 -11.61 -18.74 -7.85
C LEU A 231 -11.94 -17.26 -8.03
N LEU A 232 -10.93 -16.39 -8.01
CA LEU A 232 -11.09 -14.96 -8.26
C LEU A 232 -11.77 -14.69 -9.61
N ARG A 233 -11.25 -15.29 -10.70
CA ARG A 233 -11.81 -15.12 -12.05
C ARG A 233 -13.21 -15.71 -12.20
N ARG A 234 -13.42 -16.95 -11.74
CA ARG A 234 -14.72 -17.64 -11.89
C ARG A 234 -15.84 -16.94 -11.12
N THR A 235 -15.50 -16.26 -10.02
CA THR A 235 -16.47 -15.51 -9.22
C THR A 235 -16.66 -14.06 -9.68
N GLY A 236 -15.82 -13.57 -10.60
CA GLY A 236 -15.78 -12.17 -11.06
C GLY A 236 -15.27 -11.19 -9.99
N VAL A 237 -14.69 -11.69 -8.90
CA VAL A 237 -14.22 -10.85 -7.79
C VAL A 237 -12.92 -10.14 -8.15
N ASP A 238 -12.11 -10.69 -9.04
CA ASP A 238 -10.95 -10.01 -9.60
C ASP A 238 -11.29 -8.65 -10.23
N GLU A 239 -12.32 -8.59 -11.07
CA GLU A 239 -12.77 -7.35 -11.69
C GLU A 239 -13.29 -6.33 -10.66
N LEU A 240 -14.00 -6.80 -9.64
CA LEU A 240 -14.43 -5.96 -8.52
C LEU A 240 -13.23 -5.40 -7.76
N LEU A 241 -12.26 -6.24 -7.39
CA LEU A 241 -11.06 -5.82 -6.68
C LEU A 241 -10.24 -4.83 -7.52
N PHE A 242 -10.10 -5.04 -8.84
CA PHE A 242 -9.45 -4.05 -9.71
C PHE A 242 -10.17 -2.70 -9.69
N LYS A 243 -11.51 -2.70 -9.72
CA LYS A 243 -12.31 -1.47 -9.66
C LYS A 243 -12.15 -0.77 -8.30
N SER A 244 -12.32 -1.50 -7.20
CA SER A 244 -12.28 -0.96 -5.84
C SER A 244 -10.87 -0.49 -5.45
N LEU A 245 -9.82 -1.24 -5.78
CA LEU A 245 -8.42 -0.83 -5.55
C LEU A 245 -8.04 0.39 -6.38
N ARG A 246 -8.49 0.49 -7.64
CA ARG A 246 -8.29 1.71 -8.44
C ARG A 246 -9.02 2.91 -7.82
N GLY A 247 -10.26 2.72 -7.36
CA GLY A 247 -11.00 3.76 -6.66
C GLY A 247 -10.30 4.22 -5.38
N ALA A 248 -9.68 3.29 -4.65
CA ALA A 248 -8.85 3.61 -3.49
C ALA A 248 -7.60 4.42 -3.89
N LEU A 249 -6.90 4.03 -4.96
CA LEU A 249 -5.73 4.74 -5.47
C LEU A 249 -6.06 6.16 -5.99
N GLN A 250 -7.29 6.40 -6.44
CA GLN A 250 -7.78 7.71 -6.88
C GLN A 250 -8.22 8.62 -5.73
N ASN A 251 -8.31 8.11 -4.49
CA ASN A 251 -8.68 8.89 -3.32
C ASN A 251 -7.44 9.66 -2.79
N LEU A 252 -7.16 10.80 -3.44
CA LEU A 252 -5.96 11.61 -3.22
C LEU A 252 -6.17 12.86 -2.36
N THR A 253 -7.41 13.10 -1.91
CA THR A 253 -7.78 14.30 -1.16
C THR A 253 -7.82 14.09 0.35
N SER A 254 -7.54 12.88 0.82
CA SER A 254 -7.63 12.52 2.23
C SER A 254 -6.25 12.61 2.90
N ASP A 255 -6.22 12.85 4.20
CA ASP A 255 -4.95 12.87 4.93
C ASP A 255 -4.25 11.50 4.96
N SER A 256 -5.01 10.41 4.83
CA SER A 256 -4.46 9.05 4.70
C SER A 256 -4.10 8.68 3.26
N SER A 257 -4.23 9.59 2.28
CA SER A 257 -3.91 9.31 0.87
C SER A 257 -2.49 8.80 0.64
N PRO A 258 -1.43 9.31 1.31
CA PRO A 258 -0.08 8.76 1.16
C PRO A 258 0.01 7.29 1.59
N GLU A 259 -0.55 6.94 2.74
CA GLU A 259 -0.59 5.57 3.26
C GLU A 259 -1.42 4.65 2.36
N LEU A 260 -2.57 5.14 1.89
CA LEU A 260 -3.45 4.41 0.99
C LEU A 260 -2.77 4.10 -0.35
N LEU A 261 -2.04 5.05 -0.94
CA LEU A 261 -1.24 4.82 -2.15
C LEU A 261 -0.17 3.75 -1.92
N CYS A 262 0.60 3.88 -0.83
CA CYS A 262 1.68 2.96 -0.48
C CYS A 262 1.17 1.53 -0.21
N THR A 263 -0.05 1.38 0.28
CA THR A 263 -0.63 0.07 0.63
C THR A 263 -1.40 -0.55 -0.55
N ALA A 264 -2.18 0.25 -1.27
CA ALA A 264 -3.04 -0.21 -2.36
C ALA A 264 -2.27 -0.51 -3.65
N MET A 265 -1.18 0.22 -3.94
CA MET A 265 -0.44 0.02 -5.19
C MET A 265 0.22 -1.38 -5.24
N PRO A 266 0.97 -1.85 -4.23
CA PRO A 266 1.49 -3.22 -4.21
C PRO A 266 0.39 -4.28 -4.24
N CYS A 267 -0.74 -4.03 -3.57
CA CYS A 267 -1.90 -4.92 -3.58
C CYS A 267 -2.46 -5.10 -4.99
N TYR A 268 -2.66 -3.98 -5.71
CA TYR A 268 -3.12 -3.99 -7.10
C TYR A 268 -2.15 -4.76 -8.00
N LEU A 269 -0.84 -4.53 -7.88
CA LEU A 269 0.15 -5.25 -8.68
C LEU A 269 0.16 -6.75 -8.38
N THR A 270 0.01 -7.13 -7.10
CA THR A 270 -0.12 -8.54 -6.70
C THR A 270 -1.36 -9.19 -7.34
N LEU A 271 -2.48 -8.48 -7.42
CA LEU A 271 -3.67 -8.95 -8.11
C LEU A 271 -3.43 -9.13 -9.62
N VAL A 272 -2.73 -8.19 -10.27
CA VAL A 272 -2.33 -8.32 -11.69
C VAL A 272 -1.46 -9.56 -11.89
N ASP A 273 -0.46 -9.79 -11.04
CA ASP A 273 0.44 -10.95 -11.14
C ASP A 273 -0.32 -12.27 -10.94
N LEU A 274 -1.26 -12.32 -10.00
CA LEU A 274 -2.04 -13.51 -9.69
C LEU A 274 -3.06 -13.85 -10.78
N VAL A 275 -3.76 -12.84 -11.32
CA VAL A 275 -4.88 -13.02 -12.25
C VAL A 275 -4.46 -12.88 -13.71
N LEU A 276 -3.30 -12.30 -14.03
CA LEU A 276 -2.86 -12.11 -15.43
C LEU A 276 -1.40 -12.56 -15.64
N PRO A 277 -0.98 -13.76 -15.18
CA PRO A 277 0.43 -14.18 -15.28
C PRO A 277 0.90 -14.43 -16.73
N ASN A 278 -0.01 -14.84 -17.62
CA ASN A 278 0.30 -15.19 -19.01
C ASN A 278 -0.53 -14.39 -20.03
N ASP A 279 -1.11 -13.26 -19.61
CA ASP A 279 -1.97 -12.41 -20.45
C ASP A 279 -1.34 -11.04 -20.59
N ASP A 280 -0.33 -10.95 -21.46
CA ASP A 280 0.48 -9.73 -21.63
C ASP A 280 -0.37 -8.52 -22.05
N LEU A 281 -1.42 -8.73 -22.85
CA LEU A 281 -2.25 -7.64 -23.37
C LEU A 281 -3.10 -7.03 -22.26
N ASN A 282 -3.83 -7.85 -21.51
CA ASN A 282 -4.66 -7.35 -20.41
C ASN A 282 -3.81 -6.89 -19.24
N ARG A 283 -2.68 -7.56 -18.97
CA ARG A 283 -1.69 -7.10 -17.99
C ARG A 283 -1.18 -5.70 -18.34
N TYR A 284 -0.74 -5.49 -19.58
CA TYR A 284 -0.31 -4.19 -20.05
C TYR A 284 -1.42 -3.15 -19.91
N ALA A 285 -2.65 -3.46 -20.34
CA ALA A 285 -3.79 -2.57 -20.18
C ALA A 285 -4.00 -2.14 -18.71
N LYS A 286 -4.05 -3.09 -17.77
CA LYS A 286 -4.22 -2.81 -16.33
C LYS A 286 -3.09 -1.99 -15.73
N LEU A 287 -1.85 -2.21 -16.15
CA LEU A 287 -0.71 -1.43 -15.68
C LEU A 287 -0.69 -0.02 -16.30
N THR A 288 -1.11 0.14 -17.55
CA THR A 288 -1.22 1.46 -18.18
C THR A 288 -2.35 2.29 -17.60
N GLU A 289 -3.48 1.68 -17.23
CA GLU A 289 -4.59 2.33 -16.51
C GLU A 289 -4.08 2.99 -15.21
N LEU A 290 -3.15 2.36 -14.48
CA LEU A 290 -2.57 2.98 -13.28
C LEU A 290 -1.82 4.28 -13.60
N ILE A 291 -1.09 4.34 -14.70
CA ILE A 291 -0.39 5.58 -15.07
C ILE A 291 -1.40 6.64 -15.53
N THR A 292 -2.34 6.28 -16.40
CA THR A 292 -3.24 7.24 -17.05
C THR A 292 -4.37 7.72 -16.15
N ASP A 293 -4.85 6.87 -15.24
CA ASP A 293 -6.08 7.13 -14.49
C ASP A 293 -5.81 7.40 -13.00
N VAL A 294 -4.62 7.06 -12.51
CA VAL A 294 -4.22 7.28 -11.10
C VAL A 294 -3.06 8.28 -11.03
N ILE A 295 -1.89 7.93 -11.56
CA ILE A 295 -0.65 8.68 -11.31
C ILE A 295 -0.67 10.06 -11.98
N ILE A 296 -0.88 10.11 -13.30
CA ILE A 296 -0.82 11.38 -14.05
C ILE A 296 -1.93 12.34 -13.60
N PRO A 297 -3.21 11.93 -13.48
CA PRO A 297 -4.25 12.81 -12.96
C PRO A 297 -3.97 13.22 -11.52
N GLY A 298 -3.43 12.30 -10.71
CA GLY A 298 -3.13 12.55 -9.31
C GLY A 298 -2.12 13.66 -9.08
N TRP A 299 -1.11 13.80 -9.94
CA TRP A 299 -0.13 14.88 -9.85
C TRP A 299 -0.72 16.28 -10.06
N LEU A 300 -1.80 16.41 -10.84
CA LEU A 300 -2.49 17.69 -11.00
C LEU A 300 -3.04 18.18 -9.66
N TYR A 301 -3.62 17.27 -8.88
CA TYR A 301 -4.24 17.57 -7.59
C TYR A 301 -3.25 17.57 -6.41
N ALA A 302 -2.18 16.78 -6.49
CA ALA A 302 -1.20 16.62 -5.42
C ALA A 302 -0.08 17.67 -5.42
N SER A 303 -0.06 18.61 -6.38
CA SER A 303 1.04 19.58 -6.53
C SER A 303 1.31 20.43 -5.27
N SER A 304 0.31 20.65 -4.43
CA SER A 304 0.41 21.36 -3.13
C SER A 304 0.67 20.44 -1.93
N ARG A 305 0.61 19.12 -2.10
CA ARG A 305 0.73 18.09 -1.06
C ARG A 305 1.98 17.23 -1.32
N VAL A 306 3.13 17.66 -0.80
CA VAL A 306 4.43 17.00 -1.02
C VAL A 306 4.44 15.55 -0.55
N ASP A 307 3.74 15.24 0.53
CA ASP A 307 3.57 13.88 1.05
C ASP A 307 2.86 12.94 0.06
N VAL A 308 1.79 13.42 -0.58
CA VAL A 308 1.10 12.68 -1.64
C VAL A 308 2.00 12.54 -2.87
N MET A 309 2.80 13.57 -3.20
CA MET A 309 3.77 13.49 -4.28
C MET A 309 4.84 12.41 -4.03
N VAL A 310 5.40 12.32 -2.82
CA VAL A 310 6.36 11.27 -2.43
C VAL A 310 5.74 9.88 -2.61
N ALA A 311 4.53 9.68 -2.10
CA ALA A 311 3.81 8.41 -2.22
C ALA A 311 3.49 8.07 -3.68
N SER A 312 3.06 9.05 -4.49
CA SER A 312 2.75 8.85 -5.91
C SER A 312 3.99 8.46 -6.73
N VAL A 313 5.16 9.03 -6.44
CA VAL A 313 6.42 8.69 -7.13
C VAL A 313 6.89 7.30 -6.73
N SER A 314 6.71 6.93 -5.46
CA SER A 314 6.98 5.57 -4.98
C SER A 314 6.07 4.55 -5.66
N ALA A 315 4.77 4.87 -5.78
CA ALA A 315 3.80 4.06 -6.51
C ALA A 315 4.14 3.96 -8.00
N LEU A 316 4.53 5.08 -8.65
CA LEU A 316 5.00 5.09 -10.03
C LEU A 316 6.21 4.17 -10.22
N SER A 317 7.16 4.15 -9.27
CA SER A 317 8.34 3.29 -9.36
C SER A 317 7.93 1.82 -9.48
N LEU A 318 6.95 1.37 -8.68
CA LEU A 318 6.44 0.00 -8.76
C LEU A 318 5.79 -0.30 -10.12
N VAL A 319 4.99 0.63 -10.65
CA VAL A 319 4.31 0.46 -11.94
C VAL A 319 5.31 0.47 -13.11
N VAL A 320 6.30 1.36 -13.08
CA VAL A 320 7.37 1.41 -14.10
C VAL A 320 8.19 0.12 -14.07
N GLN A 321 8.47 -0.41 -12.88
CA GLN A 321 9.17 -1.69 -12.72
C GLN A 321 8.36 -2.84 -13.34
N ALA A 322 7.05 -2.88 -13.09
CA ALA A 322 6.14 -3.89 -13.64
C ALA A 322 5.93 -3.76 -15.17
N LEU A 323 5.90 -2.54 -15.71
CA LEU A 323 5.75 -2.29 -17.15
C LEU A 323 7.03 -2.54 -17.96
N GLY A 324 8.20 -2.38 -17.34
CA GLY A 324 9.48 -2.43 -18.04
C GLY A 324 9.52 -1.45 -19.22
N SER A 325 9.83 -1.96 -20.41
CA SER A 325 9.89 -1.15 -21.65
C SER A 325 8.54 -0.53 -22.06
N GLY A 326 7.42 -1.06 -21.56
CA GLY A 326 6.08 -0.48 -21.76
C GLY A 326 5.95 0.95 -21.20
N SER A 327 6.82 1.35 -20.27
CA SER A 327 6.87 2.70 -19.71
C SER A 327 7.30 3.78 -20.71
N ILE A 328 7.92 3.41 -21.84
CA ILE A 328 8.45 4.35 -22.86
C ILE A 328 7.35 5.29 -23.42
N ARG A 329 6.10 4.81 -23.52
CA ARG A 329 4.97 5.62 -24.00
C ARG A 329 4.71 6.85 -23.12
N PHE A 330 5.05 6.77 -21.83
CA PHE A 330 4.69 7.78 -20.83
C PHE A 330 5.82 8.75 -20.50
N LEU A 331 6.98 8.66 -21.16
CA LEU A 331 8.14 9.51 -20.87
C LEU A 331 7.84 11.01 -20.93
N LYS A 332 6.94 11.42 -21.84
CA LYS A 332 6.53 12.83 -21.97
C LYS A 332 5.78 13.37 -20.74
N ALA A 333 5.13 12.50 -19.97
CA ALA A 333 4.49 12.89 -18.71
C ALA A 333 5.44 12.68 -17.52
N ILE A 334 6.13 11.54 -17.48
CA ILE A 334 6.96 11.12 -16.34
C ILE A 334 8.21 11.98 -16.20
N ILE A 335 9.02 12.14 -17.26
CA ILE A 335 10.32 12.82 -17.14
C ILE A 335 10.14 14.27 -16.70
N PRO A 336 9.22 15.07 -17.30
CA PRO A 336 8.97 16.42 -16.83
C PRO A 336 8.66 16.52 -15.35
N GLN A 337 7.74 15.69 -14.85
CA GLN A 337 7.36 15.69 -13.44
C GLN A 337 8.54 15.33 -12.53
N LEU A 338 9.26 14.25 -12.85
CA LEU A 338 10.39 13.82 -12.03
C LEU A 338 11.50 14.88 -12.00
N THR A 339 11.77 15.57 -13.13
CA THR A 339 12.74 16.67 -13.15
C THR A 339 12.30 17.88 -12.34
N GLU A 340 10.99 18.17 -12.31
CA GLU A 340 10.45 19.25 -11.49
C GLU A 340 10.53 18.92 -10.00
N ASN A 341 10.29 17.67 -9.63
CA ASN A 341 10.40 17.20 -8.25
C ASN A 341 11.84 17.24 -7.70
N LEU A 342 12.86 17.32 -8.58
CA LEU A 342 14.25 17.52 -8.18
C LEU A 342 14.54 18.98 -7.77
N THR A 343 13.69 19.92 -8.17
CA THR A 343 13.81 21.32 -7.75
C THR A 343 13.17 21.55 -6.37
N PRO A 344 13.72 22.43 -5.54
CA PRO A 344 13.16 22.71 -4.23
C PRO A 344 11.74 23.29 -4.36
N LYS A 345 10.81 22.79 -3.54
CA LYS A 345 9.43 23.27 -3.47
C LYS A 345 9.34 24.39 -2.43
N GLU A 346 8.94 25.57 -2.89
CA GLU A 346 8.69 26.72 -2.03
C GLU A 346 7.60 26.36 -1.00
N PHE A 347 7.74 26.84 0.24
CA PHE A 347 6.78 26.63 1.35
C PHE A 347 6.59 25.20 1.86
N SER A 348 7.44 24.25 1.46
CA SER A 348 7.40 22.87 1.96
C SER A 348 8.51 22.60 2.99
N PRO A 349 8.28 21.76 4.01
CA PRO A 349 9.33 21.37 4.96
C PRO A 349 10.53 20.78 4.22
N VAL A 350 11.76 21.21 4.57
CA VAL A 350 13.00 20.76 3.93
C VAL A 350 13.05 19.25 3.87
N GLN A 351 12.72 18.56 4.97
CA GLN A 351 12.72 17.10 5.04
C GLN A 351 11.82 16.43 3.99
N LYS A 352 10.59 16.91 3.82
CA LYS A 352 9.64 16.34 2.86
C LYS A 352 10.06 16.63 1.42
N THR A 353 10.64 17.79 1.17
CA THR A 353 11.25 18.11 -0.13
C THR A 353 12.41 17.16 -0.44
N ARG A 354 13.27 16.84 0.54
CA ARG A 354 14.39 15.89 0.37
C ARG A 354 13.88 14.47 0.09
N GLU A 355 12.88 14.00 0.83
CA GLU A 355 12.21 12.71 0.57
C GLU A 355 11.69 12.63 -0.89
N LEU A 356 11.06 13.71 -1.38
CA LEU A 356 10.54 13.79 -2.75
C LEU A 356 11.66 13.74 -3.79
N GLN A 357 12.76 14.46 -3.57
CA GLN A 357 13.92 14.46 -4.45
C GLN A 357 14.56 13.06 -4.53
N ILE A 358 14.73 12.38 -3.39
CA ILE A 358 15.27 11.01 -3.33
C ILE A 358 14.35 10.04 -4.05
N ALA A 359 13.04 10.05 -3.76
CA ALA A 359 12.06 9.20 -4.43
C ALA A 359 12.05 9.44 -5.94
N SER A 360 12.11 10.70 -6.37
CA SER A 360 12.11 11.07 -7.79
C SER A 360 13.40 10.68 -8.50
N ALA A 361 14.55 10.80 -7.83
CA ALA A 361 15.83 10.35 -8.36
C ALA A 361 15.86 8.82 -8.55
N LYS A 362 15.38 8.05 -7.57
CA LYS A 362 15.25 6.58 -7.66
C LYS A 362 14.30 6.18 -8.80
N CYS A 363 13.14 6.83 -8.90
CA CYS A 363 12.20 6.58 -10.00
C CYS A 363 12.80 6.94 -11.37
N MET A 364 13.56 8.06 -11.45
CA MET A 364 14.21 8.49 -12.69
C MET A 364 15.23 7.45 -13.17
N LEU A 365 16.03 6.88 -12.26
CA LEU A 365 16.96 5.79 -12.59
C LEU A 365 16.24 4.60 -13.21
N LEU A 366 15.14 4.18 -12.60
CA LEU A 366 14.35 3.05 -13.09
C LEU A 366 13.76 3.33 -14.48
N VAL A 367 13.20 4.52 -14.69
CA VAL A 367 12.71 4.97 -16.00
C VAL A 367 13.85 4.97 -17.02
N MET A 368 15.04 5.42 -16.64
CA MET A 368 16.19 5.47 -17.52
C MET A 368 16.67 4.09 -17.95
N VAL A 369 16.72 3.12 -17.02
CA VAL A 369 17.06 1.72 -17.31
C VAL A 369 16.02 1.09 -18.25
N ASN A 370 14.73 1.31 -18.00
CA ASN A 370 13.65 0.72 -18.79
C ASN A 370 13.50 1.36 -20.18
N ALA A 371 13.88 2.62 -20.32
CA ALA A 371 13.73 3.40 -21.54
C ALA A 371 15.06 3.82 -22.17
N ARG A 372 16.17 3.13 -21.88
CA ARG A 372 17.54 3.44 -22.35
C ARG A 372 17.63 3.97 -23.78
N PRO A 373 16.99 3.35 -24.80
CA PRO A 373 17.09 3.83 -26.18
C PRO A 373 16.52 5.23 -26.43
N ARG A 374 15.62 5.71 -25.56
CA ARG A 374 14.92 7.00 -25.69
C ARG A 374 15.44 8.09 -24.74
N ILE A 375 16.25 7.73 -23.74
CA ILE A 375 16.84 8.70 -22.79
C ILE A 375 17.70 9.79 -23.45
N PRO A 376 18.47 9.54 -24.54
CA PRO A 376 19.27 10.59 -25.17
C PRO A 376 18.48 11.82 -25.63
N TYR A 377 17.17 11.70 -25.90
CA TYR A 377 16.30 12.83 -26.26
C TYR A 377 15.98 13.74 -25.06
N TRP A 378 16.09 13.21 -23.85
CA TRP A 378 15.77 13.90 -22.59
C TRP A 378 17.02 14.37 -21.82
N ARG A 379 18.22 14.04 -22.33
CA ARG A 379 19.50 14.25 -21.64
C ARG A 379 19.73 15.67 -21.11
N VAL A 380 19.36 16.69 -21.87
CA VAL A 380 19.58 18.09 -21.49
C VAL A 380 18.71 18.44 -20.28
N ARG A 381 17.43 18.04 -20.31
CA ARG A 381 16.48 18.31 -19.23
C ARG A 381 16.87 17.57 -17.95
N ILE A 382 17.23 16.28 -18.08
CA ILE A 382 17.65 15.48 -16.93
C ILE A 382 18.94 16.08 -16.32
N LEU A 383 19.93 16.41 -17.16
CA LEU A 383 21.18 17.01 -16.68
C LEU A 383 20.97 18.36 -15.99
N ASP A 384 20.17 19.26 -16.58
CA ASP A 384 19.86 20.57 -15.97
C ASP A 384 19.23 20.40 -14.58
N SER A 385 18.25 19.50 -14.44
CA SER A 385 17.60 19.23 -13.15
C SER A 385 18.55 18.65 -12.08
N ILE A 386 19.46 17.75 -12.47
CA ILE A 386 20.46 17.18 -11.56
C ILE A 386 21.44 18.25 -11.10
N LEU A 387 21.92 19.09 -12.02
CA LEU A 387 22.88 20.14 -11.68
C LEU A 387 22.26 21.16 -10.73
N ARG A 388 21.01 21.57 -10.97
CA ARG A 388 20.27 22.46 -10.05
C ARG A 388 20.11 21.84 -8.66
N CYS A 389 19.70 20.57 -8.60
CA CYS A 389 19.55 19.83 -7.35
C CYS A 389 20.90 19.69 -6.61
N TRP A 390 22.00 19.47 -7.35
CA TRP A 390 23.34 19.40 -6.78
C TRP A 390 23.79 20.72 -6.16
N VAL A 391 23.53 21.85 -6.82
CA VAL A 391 23.83 23.19 -6.27
C VAL A 391 22.99 23.46 -5.03
N ASP A 392 21.69 23.15 -5.05
CA ASP A 392 20.78 23.30 -3.89
C ASP A 392 21.28 22.54 -2.65
N ILE A 393 21.78 21.32 -2.84
CA ILE A 393 22.41 20.53 -1.76
C ILE A 393 23.69 21.20 -1.23
N GLY A 394 24.45 21.87 -2.09
CA GLY A 394 25.67 22.58 -1.71
C GLY A 394 25.43 23.89 -0.98
N GLU A 395 24.31 24.56 -1.24
CA GLU A 395 23.91 25.83 -0.62
C GLU A 395 23.12 25.64 0.70
N SER A 396 22.71 24.40 1.00
CA SER A 396 22.01 24.05 2.25
C SER A 396 22.91 24.26 3.49
N LYS A 397 22.35 24.76 4.59
CA LYS A 397 23.13 25.13 5.79
C LYS A 397 23.61 23.88 6.54
N PRO A 398 24.83 23.88 7.11
CA PRO A 398 25.32 22.78 7.94
C PRO A 398 24.44 22.67 9.20
N GLY A 399 23.67 21.59 9.30
CA GLY A 399 22.63 21.37 10.31
C GLY A 399 21.36 20.71 9.73
N ASP A 400 21.14 20.85 8.42
CA ASP A 400 20.12 20.12 7.68
C ASP A 400 20.61 18.69 7.40
N ILE A 401 20.11 17.73 8.18
CA ILE A 401 19.98 16.27 7.92
C ILE A 401 21.02 15.68 6.95
N GLU A 402 22.23 15.40 7.48
CA GLU A 402 23.39 14.91 6.72
C GLU A 402 23.17 13.57 6.00
N ILE A 403 22.30 12.69 6.53
CA ILE A 403 22.04 11.35 5.99
C ILE A 403 21.35 11.44 4.62
N ASP A 404 20.32 12.29 4.52
CA ASP A 404 19.50 12.42 3.30
C ASP A 404 20.29 13.08 2.17
N HIS A 405 21.23 13.97 2.51
CA HIS A 405 22.16 14.57 1.54
C HIS A 405 23.12 13.54 0.94
N GLY A 406 23.59 12.57 1.73
CA GLY A 406 24.43 11.48 1.26
C GLY A 406 23.70 10.60 0.26
N GLU A 407 22.50 10.13 0.62
CA GLU A 407 21.69 9.27 -0.24
C GLU A 407 21.29 9.97 -1.54
N LEU A 408 20.86 11.24 -1.47
CA LEU A 408 20.49 12.01 -2.64
C LEU A 408 21.68 12.20 -3.59
N ARG A 409 22.88 12.54 -3.07
CA ARG A 409 24.09 12.69 -3.90
C ARG A 409 24.44 11.39 -4.63
N GLU A 410 24.35 10.23 -3.96
CA GLU A 410 24.58 8.94 -4.60
C GLU A 410 23.56 8.63 -5.70
N CYS A 411 22.28 8.97 -5.48
CA CYS A 411 21.25 8.85 -6.50
C CYS A 411 21.54 9.76 -7.72
N LEU A 412 21.87 11.04 -7.50
CA LEU A 412 22.21 11.99 -8.56
C LEU A 412 23.44 11.54 -9.36
N MET A 413 24.48 11.05 -8.68
CA MET A 413 25.69 10.50 -9.31
C MET A 413 25.37 9.26 -10.16
N SER A 414 24.49 8.40 -9.67
CA SER A 414 24.03 7.23 -10.43
C SER A 414 23.28 7.64 -11.69
N ILE A 415 22.43 8.68 -11.62
CA ILE A 415 21.71 9.19 -12.80
C ILE A 415 22.70 9.76 -13.81
N PHE A 416 23.68 10.54 -13.34
CA PHE A 416 24.71 11.11 -14.19
C PHE A 416 25.54 10.02 -14.90
N ARG A 417 25.93 8.96 -14.18
CA ARG A 417 26.63 7.80 -14.77
C ARG A 417 25.78 7.13 -15.85
N GLU A 418 24.51 6.84 -15.58
CA GLU A 418 23.61 6.21 -16.56
C GLU A 418 23.37 7.11 -17.79
N LEU A 419 23.27 8.43 -17.61
CA LEU A 419 23.22 9.40 -18.72
C LEU A 419 24.48 9.34 -19.60
N LEU A 420 25.67 9.22 -18.99
CA LEU A 420 26.93 9.08 -19.73
C LEU A 420 26.98 7.77 -20.51
N THR A 421 26.54 6.66 -19.91
CA THR A 421 26.51 5.35 -20.57
C THR A 421 25.57 5.36 -21.78
N THR A 422 24.37 5.92 -21.63
CA THR A 422 23.37 6.00 -22.71
C THR A 422 23.72 7.02 -23.79
N SER A 423 24.38 8.13 -23.43
CA SER A 423 24.76 9.20 -24.37
C SER A 423 26.16 9.05 -24.97
N GLY A 424 27.01 8.17 -24.43
CA GLY A 424 28.40 7.99 -24.86
C GLY A 424 28.56 7.61 -26.34
N ASN A 425 27.59 6.87 -26.89
CA ASN A 425 27.55 6.55 -28.32
C ASN A 425 27.24 7.79 -29.20
N LEU A 426 26.47 8.74 -28.69
CA LEU A 426 26.16 10.00 -29.37
C LEU A 426 27.36 10.96 -29.34
N LEU A 427 28.06 11.05 -28.20
CA LEU A 427 29.29 11.84 -28.08
C LEU A 427 30.41 11.30 -28.97
N ARG A 428 30.52 9.98 -29.13
CA ARG A 428 31.46 9.35 -30.07
C ARG A 428 31.09 9.62 -31.54
N LYS A 429 29.79 9.62 -31.88
CA LYS A 429 29.30 10.02 -33.20
C LYS A 429 29.57 11.51 -33.48
N LEU A 430 29.36 12.40 -32.53
CA LEU A 430 29.66 13.83 -32.67
C LEU A 430 31.16 14.09 -32.84
N LYS A 431 32.02 13.37 -32.10
CA LYS A 431 33.49 13.40 -32.35
C LYS A 431 33.85 12.88 -33.74
N GLY A 432 33.19 11.84 -34.23
CA GLY A 432 33.41 11.31 -35.60
C GLY A 432 32.91 12.22 -36.72
N VAL A 433 31.88 13.03 -36.48
CA VAL A 433 31.39 14.06 -37.42
C VAL A 433 32.32 15.28 -37.43
N ALA A 434 32.76 15.75 -36.26
CA ALA A 434 33.72 16.85 -36.15
C ALA A 434 35.07 16.53 -36.83
N VAL A 435 35.51 15.27 -36.81
CA VAL A 435 36.73 14.82 -37.52
C VAL A 435 36.53 14.75 -39.05
N LYS A 436 35.30 14.52 -39.54
CA LYS A 436 35.02 14.52 -40.99
C LYS A 436 34.89 15.93 -41.57
N ASP A 437 34.31 16.88 -40.84
CA ASP A 437 34.20 18.27 -41.29
C ASP A 437 35.54 19.04 -41.23
N SER A 438 36.52 18.54 -40.47
CA SER A 438 37.86 19.12 -40.41
C SER A 438 38.78 18.70 -41.58
N GLY A 439 38.33 17.77 -42.45
CA GLY A 439 39.16 17.16 -43.50
C GLY A 439 38.90 17.62 -44.93
N ALA A 440 37.99 18.58 -45.16
CA ALA A 440 37.57 18.97 -46.50
C ALA A 440 37.73 20.48 -46.78
N HIS A 441 38.92 21.04 -46.53
CA HIS A 441 39.33 22.34 -47.10
C HIS A 441 40.83 22.34 -47.46
N HIS A 442 41.19 21.51 -48.44
CA HIS A 442 42.40 21.75 -49.23
C HIS A 442 42.14 21.38 -50.68
N VAL A 443 41.62 22.35 -51.45
CA VAL A 443 41.67 22.33 -52.91
C VAL A 443 42.33 23.64 -53.33
N GLY A 444 43.37 23.48 -54.15
CA GLY A 444 44.37 24.48 -54.49
C GLY A 444 43.80 25.73 -55.15
N ARG A 445 44.46 26.85 -54.84
CA ARG A 445 44.30 28.12 -55.52
C ARG A 445 45.26 28.12 -56.70
N GLU A 446 44.79 27.67 -57.85
CA GLU A 446 45.48 27.89 -59.12
C GLU A 446 45.33 29.34 -59.57
N MET A 447 46.41 29.81 -60.16
CA MET A 447 46.77 31.17 -60.54
C MET A 447 45.96 31.60 -61.78
N THR A 448 45.23 32.70 -61.69
CA THR A 448 44.61 33.35 -62.87
C THR A 448 45.49 34.49 -63.34
N ASP A 449 46.13 34.27 -64.49
CA ASP A 449 46.70 35.32 -65.34
C ASP A 449 45.59 36.24 -65.89
N LEU A 450 45.86 37.54 -65.85
CA LEU A 450 45.13 38.61 -66.54
C LEU A 450 45.68 38.76 -67.98
N PRO A 451 44.84 39.24 -68.91
CA PRO A 451 45.33 40.25 -69.84
C PRO A 451 44.39 41.45 -69.96
N GLU A 452 44.99 42.64 -69.98
CA GLU A 452 44.50 43.79 -70.76
C GLU A 452 45.38 43.89 -72.02
N GLY A 453 44.75 43.95 -73.20
CA GLY A 453 45.41 44.12 -74.50
C GLY A 453 44.96 43.13 -75.55
#